data_AF-A0A857DFZ0-F1
#
_entry.id   AF-A0A857DFZ0-F1
#
_cell.length_a   1.000
_cell.length_b   1.000
_cell.length_c   1.000
_cell.angle_alpha   90.00
_cell.angle_beta   90.00
_cell.angle_gamma   90.00
#
_symmetry.space_group_name_H-M   'P 1'
#
loop_
_entity.id
_entity.type
_entity.pdbx_description
1 polymer ?
#
loop_
_entity_poly.entity_id
_entity_poly.type
_entity_poly.pdbx_seq_one_letter_code
_entity_poly.pdbx_strand_id
1 'polypeptide(L)'
;MYLKKTLKRINQYVIANYKKIDNDKFIMGDINYTYKCHLNAVQSVKLGRADKVFACIAIDKNDSNSIVIHFINQLFDGKYQDNTWGWLYEFYDYYLIREVDESEYGDIGEILNSVRETLVKSNSSGLLRKLCRVKLSII
;
A
#
# COMPACT_ATOMS: atom_id res chain seq x y z
N MET A 1 -22.48 6.75 -5.27
CA MET A 1 -22.12 8.13 -4.86
C MET A 1 -21.32 8.17 -3.55
N TYR A 2 -21.75 7.49 -2.47
CA TYR A 2 -21.05 7.53 -1.18
C TYR A 2 -19.64 6.92 -1.23
N LEU A 3 -19.47 5.75 -1.88
CA LEU A 3 -18.16 5.10 -2.04
C LEU A 3 -17.11 6.04 -2.67
N LYS A 4 -17.43 6.68 -3.80
CA LYS A 4 -16.53 7.67 -4.44
C LYS A 4 -16.17 8.83 -3.50
N LYS A 5 -17.12 9.32 -2.70
CA LYS A 5 -16.84 10.36 -1.69
C LYS A 5 -15.89 9.84 -0.61
N THR A 6 -16.06 8.60 -0.15
CA THR A 6 -15.15 7.96 0.81
C THR A 6 -13.75 7.79 0.25
N LEU A 7 -13.62 7.26 -0.98
CA LEU A 7 -12.31 7.09 -1.65
C LEU A 7 -11.61 8.44 -1.83
N LYS A 8 -12.34 9.48 -2.25
CA LYS A 8 -11.80 10.84 -2.33
C LYS A 8 -11.28 11.36 -0.99
N ARG A 9 -12.01 11.11 0.11
CA ARG A 9 -11.56 11.50 1.46
C ARG A 9 -10.32 10.73 1.89
N ILE A 10 -10.27 9.42 1.62
CA ILE A 10 -9.09 8.60 1.88
C ILE A 10 -7.89 9.15 1.10
N ASN A 11 -8.04 9.41 -0.20
CA ASN A 11 -6.98 10.00 -1.02
C ASN A 11 -6.45 11.32 -0.40
N GLN A 12 -7.35 12.26 -0.07
CA GLN A 12 -6.98 13.53 0.55
C GLN A 12 -6.26 13.34 1.89
N TYR A 13 -6.75 12.43 2.74
CA TYR A 13 -6.12 12.08 4.00
C TYR A 13 -4.71 11.53 3.76
N VAL A 14 -4.54 10.64 2.79
CA VAL A 14 -3.25 10.00 2.49
C VAL A 14 -2.22 11.03 2.06
N ILE A 15 -2.57 11.89 1.10
CA ILE A 15 -1.69 12.94 0.60
C ILE A 15 -1.27 13.91 1.71
N ALA A 16 -2.18 14.21 2.65
CA ALA A 16 -1.92 15.16 3.72
C ALA A 16 -1.10 14.58 4.88
N ASN A 17 -1.14 13.26 5.12
CA ASN A 17 -0.59 12.66 6.33
C ASN A 17 0.60 11.73 6.10
N TYR A 18 0.78 11.21 4.88
CA TYR A 18 1.86 10.27 4.58
C TYR A 18 2.90 10.86 3.63
N LYS A 19 4.14 10.43 3.82
CA LYS A 19 5.26 10.87 3.00
C LYS A 19 5.21 10.19 1.64
N LYS A 20 5.11 10.99 0.57
CA LYS A 20 5.26 10.51 -0.81
C LYS A 20 6.72 10.07 -1.05
N ILE A 21 6.89 8.94 -1.72
CA ILE A 21 8.20 8.48 -2.22
C ILE A 21 8.40 9.10 -3.60
N ASP A 22 9.60 9.66 -3.81
CA ASP A 22 9.99 10.18 -5.12
C ASP A 22 10.22 9.00 -6.09
N ASN A 23 9.68 9.08 -7.31
CA ASN A 23 9.75 7.97 -8.27
C ASN A 23 11.19 7.65 -8.72
N ASP A 24 12.11 8.61 -8.66
CA ASP A 24 13.54 8.42 -8.95
C ASP A 24 14.26 7.55 -7.90
N LYS A 25 13.63 7.32 -6.74
CA LYS A 25 14.10 6.39 -5.72
C LYS A 25 13.66 4.96 -5.97
N PHE A 26 12.76 4.72 -6.92
CA PHE A 26 12.42 3.37 -7.31
C PHE A 26 13.39 2.81 -8.33
N ILE A 27 13.57 1.50 -8.28
CA ILE A 27 14.15 0.71 -9.36
C ILE A 27 13.18 -0.40 -9.77
N MET A 28 13.37 -0.94 -10.97
CA MET A 28 12.54 -2.00 -11.51
C MET A 28 12.61 -3.27 -10.64
N GLY A 29 11.45 -3.85 -10.33
CA GLY A 29 11.31 -5.11 -9.60
C GLY A 29 11.01 -6.32 -10.50
N ASP A 30 10.97 -7.50 -9.87
CA ASP A 30 10.90 -8.82 -10.54
C ASP A 30 9.51 -9.19 -11.12
N ILE A 31 8.49 -8.37 -10.91
CA ILE A 31 7.12 -8.51 -11.44
C ILE A 31 6.44 -9.88 -11.23
N ASN A 32 6.20 -10.26 -9.97
CA ASN A 32 5.55 -11.54 -9.67
C ASN A 32 4.04 -11.60 -9.98
N TYR A 33 3.36 -10.46 -10.23
CA TYR A 33 1.92 -10.34 -10.54
C TYR A 33 0.95 -11.15 -9.64
N THR A 34 1.35 -11.44 -8.40
CA THR A 34 0.47 -12.12 -7.43
C THR A 34 -0.27 -11.09 -6.58
N TYR A 35 -1.47 -11.45 -6.10
CA TYR A 35 -2.22 -10.62 -5.12
C TYR A 35 -1.61 -10.61 -3.71
N LYS A 36 -0.40 -11.17 -3.54
CA LYS A 36 0.25 -11.40 -2.24
C LYS A 36 1.50 -10.54 -2.08
N CYS A 37 1.37 -9.23 -2.36
CA CYS A 37 2.49 -8.29 -2.30
C CYS A 37 3.25 -8.30 -0.97
N HIS A 38 2.52 -8.43 0.14
CA HIS A 38 3.07 -8.60 1.48
C HIS A 38 4.03 -9.81 1.58
N LEU A 39 3.64 -10.98 1.05
CA LEU A 39 4.50 -12.16 1.07
C LEU A 39 5.68 -12.01 0.11
N ASN A 40 5.49 -11.41 -1.06
CA ASN A 40 6.58 -11.16 -2.02
C ASN A 40 7.66 -10.26 -1.39
N ALA A 41 7.23 -9.22 -0.66
CA ALA A 41 8.15 -8.30 0.01
C ALA A 41 8.93 -8.99 1.13
N VAL A 42 8.26 -9.78 1.98
CA VAL A 42 8.91 -10.58 3.03
C VAL A 42 9.87 -11.60 2.42
N GLN A 43 9.45 -12.30 1.37
CA GLN A 43 10.29 -13.29 0.69
C GLN A 43 11.58 -12.66 0.15
N SER A 44 11.52 -11.43 -0.35
CA SER A 44 12.69 -10.73 -0.87
C SER A 44 13.73 -10.45 0.21
N VAL A 45 13.30 -10.06 1.42
CA VAL A 45 14.20 -9.91 2.58
C VAL A 45 14.76 -11.27 3.02
N LYS A 46 13.91 -12.31 3.13
CA LYS A 46 14.35 -13.67 3.52
C LYS A 46 15.35 -14.30 2.56
N LEU A 47 15.33 -13.91 1.29
CA LEU A 47 16.31 -14.33 0.28
C LEU A 47 17.57 -13.46 0.25
N GLY A 48 17.69 -12.46 1.13
CA GLY A 48 18.82 -11.52 1.15
C GLY A 48 18.85 -10.57 -0.05
N ARG A 49 17.72 -10.38 -0.75
CA ARG A 49 17.62 -9.50 -1.92
C ARG A 49 17.19 -8.08 -1.59
N ALA A 50 16.67 -7.87 -0.38
CA ALA A 50 16.23 -6.59 0.12
C ALA A 50 16.63 -6.44 1.60
N ASP A 51 16.72 -5.20 2.06
CA ASP A 51 17.04 -4.87 3.45
C ASP A 51 15.76 -4.82 4.30
N LYS A 52 14.73 -4.12 3.81
CA LYS A 52 13.53 -3.81 4.59
C LYS A 52 12.24 -4.05 3.83
N VAL A 53 11.15 -4.18 4.60
CA VAL A 53 9.76 -4.19 4.10
C VAL A 53 9.06 -2.93 4.57
N PHE A 54 8.36 -2.26 3.65
CA PHE A 54 7.52 -1.10 3.95
C PHE A 54 6.06 -1.37 3.58
N ALA A 55 5.16 -1.02 4.49
CA ALA A 55 3.74 -0.86 4.18
C ALA A 55 3.52 0.54 3.61
N CYS A 56 2.80 0.62 2.49
CA CYS A 56 2.55 1.85 1.78
C CYS A 56 1.17 1.87 1.13
N ILE A 57 0.81 3.02 0.60
CA ILE A 57 -0.42 3.24 -0.15
C ILE A 57 -0.01 3.64 -1.57
N ALA A 58 -0.45 2.86 -2.55
CA ALA A 58 -0.28 3.20 -3.96
C ALA A 58 -1.57 3.81 -4.48
N ILE A 59 -1.46 4.97 -5.14
CA ILE A 59 -2.57 5.67 -5.78
C ILE A 59 -2.27 5.80 -7.26
N ASP A 60 -3.19 5.34 -8.11
CA ASP A 60 -3.04 5.47 -9.56
C ASP A 60 -2.98 6.96 -9.95
N LYS A 61 -1.96 7.34 -10.71
CA LYS A 61 -1.75 8.73 -11.16
C LYS A 61 -2.88 9.23 -12.06
N ASN A 62 -3.57 8.32 -12.76
CA ASN A 62 -4.67 8.61 -13.67
C ASN A 62 -6.05 8.36 -13.05
N ASP A 63 -6.15 7.59 -11.96
CA ASP A 63 -7.39 7.42 -11.20
C ASP A 63 -7.18 7.56 -9.68
N SER A 64 -7.41 8.76 -9.18
CA SER A 64 -7.39 9.08 -7.74
C SER A 64 -8.32 8.24 -6.85
N ASN A 65 -9.27 7.48 -7.41
CA ASN A 65 -10.11 6.54 -6.65
C ASN A 65 -9.52 5.12 -6.58
N SER A 66 -8.50 4.81 -7.38
CA SER A 66 -7.77 3.57 -7.35
C SER A 66 -6.67 3.67 -6.30
N ILE A 67 -7.01 3.21 -5.09
CA ILE A 67 -6.15 3.26 -3.90
C ILE A 67 -5.93 1.83 -3.45
N VAL A 68 -4.66 1.44 -3.28
CA VAL A 68 -4.28 0.08 -2.91
C VAL A 68 -3.32 0.13 -1.73
N ILE A 69 -3.58 -0.68 -0.71
CA ILE A 69 -2.57 -0.94 0.32
C ILE A 69 -1.56 -1.95 -0.22
N HIS A 70 -0.29 -1.55 -0.22
CA HIS A 70 0.77 -2.29 -0.89
C HIS A 70 2.00 -2.45 -0.02
N PHE A 71 2.82 -3.43 -0.36
CA PHE A 71 4.09 -3.69 0.32
C PHE A 71 5.21 -3.67 -0.70
N ILE A 72 6.23 -2.88 -0.39
CA ILE A 72 7.43 -2.70 -1.20
C ILE A 72 8.66 -2.99 -0.37
N ASN A 73 9.78 -3.20 -1.04
CA ASN A 73 11.06 -3.36 -0.40
C ASN A 73 11.88 -2.08 -0.46
N GLN A 74 12.75 -1.89 0.54
CA GLN A 74 13.92 -1.02 0.40
C GLN A 74 15.17 -1.90 0.30
N LEU A 75 16.06 -1.53 -0.60
CA LEU A 75 17.33 -2.20 -0.85
C LEU A 75 18.44 -1.59 0.01
N PHE A 76 19.60 -2.26 0.06
CA PHE A 76 20.74 -1.85 0.88
C PHE A 76 21.33 -0.48 0.50
N ASP A 77 21.09 -0.01 -0.74
CA ASP A 77 21.48 1.32 -1.22
C ASP A 77 20.42 2.40 -0.94
N GLY A 78 19.33 2.04 -0.26
CA GLY A 78 18.22 2.92 0.09
C GLY A 78 17.17 3.10 -1.01
N LYS A 79 17.35 2.51 -2.21
CA LYS A 79 16.33 2.51 -3.28
C LYS A 79 15.15 1.62 -2.91
N TYR A 80 14.00 1.91 -3.50
CA TYR A 80 12.78 1.13 -3.33
C TYR A 80 12.53 0.23 -4.52
N GLN A 81 11.91 -0.91 -4.27
CA GLN A 81 11.57 -1.88 -5.30
C GLN A 81 10.19 -2.47 -5.06
N ASP A 82 9.37 -2.49 -6.12
CA ASP A 82 8.08 -3.18 -6.13
C ASP A 82 8.21 -4.54 -6.83
N ASN A 83 8.38 -5.60 -6.05
CA ASN A 83 8.53 -6.95 -6.58
C ASN A 83 7.20 -7.61 -6.97
N THR A 84 6.08 -6.92 -6.83
CA THR A 84 4.77 -7.41 -7.26
C THR A 84 4.38 -6.85 -8.61
N TRP A 85 4.54 -5.54 -8.79
CA TRP A 85 4.13 -4.82 -9.98
C TRP A 85 5.27 -4.53 -10.95
N GLY A 86 6.54 -4.65 -10.51
CA GLY A 86 7.69 -4.36 -11.37
C GLY A 86 7.58 -2.97 -11.97
N TRP A 87 7.84 -2.82 -13.28
CA TRP A 87 7.77 -1.55 -14.02
C TRP A 87 6.47 -0.76 -13.85
N LEU A 88 5.35 -1.40 -13.48
CA LEU A 88 4.09 -0.70 -13.26
C LEU A 88 4.14 0.30 -12.09
N TYR A 89 5.17 0.26 -11.22
CA TYR A 89 5.34 1.29 -10.18
C TYR A 89 5.31 2.71 -10.76
N GLU A 90 5.71 2.88 -12.03
CA GLU A 90 5.73 4.16 -12.73
C GLU A 90 4.33 4.79 -12.90
N PHE A 91 3.24 4.03 -12.78
CA PHE A 91 1.87 4.53 -12.89
C PHE A 91 1.23 4.91 -11.56
N TYR A 92 1.93 4.67 -10.45
CA TYR A 92 1.40 4.91 -9.12
C TYR A 92 2.24 5.93 -8.36
N ASP A 93 1.59 6.69 -7.50
CA ASP A 93 2.23 7.45 -6.45
C ASP A 93 2.20 6.65 -5.15
N TYR A 94 3.37 6.43 -4.56
CA TYR A 94 3.53 5.66 -3.33
C TYR A 94 3.66 6.57 -2.12
N TYR A 95 2.90 6.30 -1.07
CA TYR A 95 2.92 7.02 0.20
C TYR A 95 3.26 6.05 1.34
N LEU A 96 4.36 6.30 2.05
CA LEU A 96 4.84 5.44 3.13
C LEU A 96 3.96 5.55 4.37
N ILE A 97 3.50 4.39 4.86
CA ILE A 97 2.82 4.29 6.15
C ILE A 97 3.85 4.02 7.24
N ARG A 98 4.58 2.91 7.13
CA ARG A 98 5.60 2.50 8.10
C ARG A 98 6.53 1.41 7.56
N GLU A 99 7.69 1.29 8.17
CA GLU A 99 8.52 0.08 8.11
C GLU A 99 7.82 -1.06 8.86
N VAL A 100 7.95 -2.28 8.35
CA VAL A 100 7.45 -3.50 9.00
C VAL A 100 8.63 -4.20 9.63
N ASP A 101 8.56 -4.41 10.94
CA ASP A 101 9.61 -5.11 11.67
C ASP A 101 9.62 -6.60 11.32
N GLU A 102 10.79 -7.23 11.32
CA GLU A 102 10.93 -8.65 10.98
C GLU A 102 10.10 -9.56 11.91
N SER A 103 9.94 -9.17 13.18
CA SER A 103 9.08 -9.90 14.13
C SER A 103 7.61 -9.92 13.71
N GLU A 104 7.15 -8.97 12.89
CA GLU A 104 5.77 -8.89 12.40
C GLU A 104 5.55 -9.65 11.08
N TYR A 105 6.60 -10.24 10.48
CA TYR A 105 6.49 -10.88 9.16
C TYR A 105 5.55 -12.09 9.15
N GLY A 106 5.40 -12.78 10.28
CA GLY A 106 4.44 -13.86 10.45
C GLY A 106 2.98 -13.40 10.27
N ASP A 107 2.68 -12.16 10.67
CA ASP A 107 1.34 -11.60 10.75
C ASP A 107 1.10 -10.49 9.71
N ILE A 108 1.95 -10.40 8.68
CA ILE A 108 1.91 -9.31 7.71
C ILE A 108 0.57 -9.20 6.94
N GLY A 109 -0.15 -10.33 6.81
CA GLY A 109 -1.51 -10.34 6.27
C GLY A 109 -2.52 -9.64 7.18
N GLU A 110 -2.34 -9.70 8.49
CA GLU A 110 -3.16 -8.97 9.46
C GLU A 110 -2.86 -7.48 9.42
N ILE A 111 -1.59 -7.10 9.26
CA ILE A 111 -1.17 -5.70 9.07
C ILE A 111 -1.89 -5.09 7.86
N LEU A 112 -1.92 -5.80 6.73
CA LEU A 112 -2.64 -5.37 5.53
C LEU A 112 -4.12 -5.08 5.83
N ASN A 113 -4.80 -6.02 6.49
CA ASN A 113 -6.21 -5.86 6.82
C ASN A 113 -6.46 -4.73 7.82
N SER A 114 -5.62 -4.63 8.86
CA SER A 114 -5.71 -3.59 9.88
C SER A 114 -5.55 -2.19 9.28
N VAL A 115 -4.60 -2.00 8.37
CA VAL A 115 -4.40 -0.73 7.65
C VAL A 115 -5.62 -0.36 6.81
N ARG A 116 -6.16 -1.31 6.02
CA ARG A 116 -7.38 -1.10 5.22
C ARG A 116 -8.55 -0.66 6.10
N GLU A 117 -8.81 -1.41 7.16
CA GLU A 117 -9.91 -1.12 8.07
C GLU A 117 -9.75 0.26 8.70
N THR A 118 -8.55 0.61 9.14
CA THR A 118 -8.25 1.90 9.78
C THR A 118 -8.54 3.05 8.82
N LEU A 119 -8.03 3.00 7.58
CA LEU A 119 -8.25 4.06 6.60
C LEU A 119 -9.72 4.23 6.25
N VAL A 120 -10.45 3.13 6.04
CA VAL A 120 -11.89 3.19 5.72
C VAL A 120 -12.71 3.66 6.92
N LYS A 121 -12.39 3.20 8.14
CA LYS A 121 -13.12 3.59 9.35
C LYS A 121 -12.94 5.08 9.66
N SER A 122 -11.72 5.59 9.55
CA SER A 122 -11.38 6.99 9.86
C SER A 122 -11.95 7.98 8.85
N ASN A 123 -12.18 7.56 7.60
CA ASN A 123 -12.60 8.46 6.52
C ASN A 123 -14.08 8.31 6.13
N SER A 124 -14.85 7.53 6.88
CA SER A 124 -16.26 7.29 6.58
C SER A 124 -17.11 7.10 7.84
N SER A 125 -18.43 7.18 7.69
CA SER A 125 -19.39 7.01 8.80
C SER A 125 -19.84 5.56 8.88
N GLY A 126 -19.89 4.99 10.09
CA GLY A 126 -20.34 3.61 10.32
C GLY A 126 -21.76 3.35 9.83
N LEU A 127 -22.68 4.27 10.11
CA LEU A 127 -24.07 4.17 9.66
C LEU A 127 -24.16 4.15 8.13
N LEU A 128 -23.47 5.07 7.46
CA LEU A 128 -23.49 5.18 6.00
C LEU A 128 -22.74 4.01 5.34
N ARG A 129 -21.69 3.46 5.95
CA ARG A 129 -21.05 2.22 5.47
C ARG A 129 -22.06 1.08 5.43
N LYS A 130 -22.84 0.90 6.50
CA LYS A 130 -23.85 -0.15 6.61
C LYS A 130 -24.96 0.04 5.58
N LEU A 131 -25.53 1.26 5.48
CA LEU A 131 -26.61 1.58 4.55
C LEU A 131 -26.17 1.44 3.08
N CYS A 132 -24.95 1.87 2.75
CA CYS A 132 -24.43 1.81 1.39
C CYS A 132 -23.63 0.53 1.08
N ARG A 133 -23.61 -0.46 1.99
CA ARG A 133 -22.87 -1.73 1.86
C ARG A 133 -21.39 -1.54 1.47
N VAL A 134 -20.74 -0.53 2.02
CA VAL A 134 -19.30 -0.29 1.82
C VAL A 134 -18.51 -1.28 2.66
N LYS A 135 -17.77 -2.18 2.00
CA LYS A 135 -16.85 -3.12 2.66
C LYS A 135 -15.63 -2.37 3.22
N LEU A 136 -14.98 -2.93 4.22
CA LEU A 136 -13.73 -2.36 4.75
C LEU A 136 -12.52 -2.70 3.87
N SER A 137 -12.65 -3.70 3.00
CA SER A 137 -11.64 -4.16 2.04
C SER A 137 -11.79 -3.52 0.65
N ILE A 138 -12.29 -2.28 0.57
CA ILE A 138 -12.53 -1.59 -0.71
C ILE A 138 -11.26 -1.01 -1.35
N ILE A 139 -10.15 -1.01 -0.59
CA ILE A 139 -8.80 -0.58 -0.95
C ILE A 139 -7.82 -1.67 -0.51
#